data_AF-A0A2S9I867-F1
#
_entry.id   AF-A0A2S9I867-F1
#
_cell.length_a   1.000
_cell.length_b   1.000
_cell.length_c   1.000
_cell.angle_alpha   90.00
_cell.angle_beta   90.00
_cell.angle_gamma   90.00
#
_symmetry.space_group_name_H-M   'P 1'
#
loop_
_entity.id
_entity.type
_entity.pdbx_description
1 polymer ?
#
loop_
_entity_poly.entity_id
_entity_poly.type
_entity_poly.pdbx_seq_one_letter_code
_entity_poly.pdbx_strand_id
1 'polypeptide(L)'
;MTPAEKMELKEKTKAEARQKNNLAKEQAIRTRASKTMPQMVTLPELTGDAEVDSKADLDALQEGFRQRAKAEASRFELTTDSEYWCALCFQTREQKEVFLKALDLFTHGDKYLDGQLVAERLGIKLPEGHVPYKPDGKIVKTWLEFT
;
A
#
# COMPACT_ATOMS: atom_id res chain seq x y z
N MET A 1 -41.31 -21.89 43.47
CA MET A 1 -41.25 -20.87 42.41
C MET A 1 -42.54 -20.87 41.63
N THR A 2 -43.23 -19.74 41.63
CA THR A 2 -44.46 -19.52 40.88
C THR A 2 -44.17 -19.51 39.36
N PRO A 3 -45.16 -19.77 38.49
CA PRO A 3 -44.98 -19.71 37.04
C PRO A 3 -44.47 -18.36 36.53
N ALA A 4 -44.80 -17.27 37.24
CA ALA A 4 -44.34 -15.91 36.94
C ALA A 4 -42.83 -15.73 37.18
N GLU A 5 -42.29 -16.23 38.30
CA GLU A 5 -40.87 -16.16 38.63
C GLU A 5 -39.99 -16.94 37.64
N LYS A 6 -40.50 -18.07 37.11
CA LYS A 6 -39.81 -18.85 36.07
C LYS A 6 -39.76 -18.12 34.72
N MET A 7 -40.78 -17.31 34.42
CA MET A 7 -40.86 -16.53 33.19
C MET A 7 -39.88 -15.35 33.22
N GLU A 8 -39.82 -14.66 34.36
CA GLU A 8 -38.92 -13.53 34.58
C GLU A 8 -37.44 -13.94 34.59
N LEU A 9 -37.11 -15.11 35.18
CA LEU A 9 -35.76 -15.67 35.13
C LEU A 9 -35.34 -16.05 33.71
N LYS A 10 -36.28 -16.53 32.89
CA LYS A 10 -36.07 -16.88 31.47
C LYS A 10 -35.88 -15.64 30.59
N GLU A 11 -36.59 -14.55 30.90
CA GLU A 11 -36.41 -13.24 30.26
C GLU A 11 -35.05 -12.62 30.63
N LYS A 12 -34.66 -12.65 31.92
CA LYS A 12 -33.36 -12.17 32.42
C LYS A 12 -32.18 -12.92 31.79
N THR A 13 -32.22 -14.25 31.78
CA THR A 13 -31.17 -15.07 31.13
C THR A 13 -31.10 -14.84 29.61
N LYS A 14 -32.24 -14.61 28.94
CA LYS A 14 -32.28 -14.24 27.51
C LYS A 14 -31.71 -12.84 27.25
N ALA A 15 -31.96 -11.89 28.14
CA ALA A 15 -31.41 -10.53 28.06
C ALA A 15 -29.89 -10.52 28.30
N GLU A 16 -29.40 -11.27 29.29
CA GLU A 16 -27.97 -11.46 29.54
C GLU A 16 -27.26 -12.17 28.38
N ALA A 17 -27.89 -13.18 27.77
CA ALA A 17 -27.37 -13.84 26.58
C ALA A 17 -27.29 -12.89 25.38
N ARG A 18 -28.28 -12.01 25.20
CA ARG A 18 -28.25 -10.96 24.17
C ARG A 18 -27.16 -9.92 24.43
N GLN A 19 -26.99 -9.48 25.68
CA GLN A 19 -25.90 -8.56 26.06
C GLN A 19 -24.53 -9.19 25.82
N LYS A 20 -24.30 -10.44 26.24
CA LYS A 20 -23.05 -11.16 25.95
C LYS A 20 -22.78 -11.29 24.46
N ASN A 21 -23.80 -11.55 23.65
CA ASN A 21 -23.67 -11.65 22.20
C ASN A 21 -23.35 -10.29 21.56
N ASN A 22 -23.96 -9.19 22.04
CA ASN A 22 -23.66 -7.84 21.57
C ASN A 22 -22.22 -7.42 21.94
N LEU A 23 -21.79 -7.67 23.19
CA LEU A 23 -20.42 -7.42 23.63
C LEU A 23 -19.40 -8.24 22.83
N ALA A 24 -19.70 -9.51 22.55
CA ALA A 24 -18.86 -10.36 21.72
C ALA A 24 -18.78 -9.85 20.27
N LYS A 25 -19.89 -9.35 19.71
CA LYS A 25 -19.91 -8.71 18.39
C LYS A 25 -19.09 -7.42 18.36
N GLU A 26 -19.21 -6.56 19.37
CA GLU A 26 -18.42 -5.32 19.49
C GLU A 26 -16.93 -5.62 19.63
N GLN A 27 -16.56 -6.60 20.45
CA GLN A 27 -15.18 -7.08 20.59
C GLN A 27 -14.64 -7.64 19.27
N ALA A 28 -15.46 -8.41 18.54
CA ALA A 28 -15.08 -8.94 17.23
C ALA A 28 -14.92 -7.82 16.18
N ILE A 29 -15.77 -6.79 16.21
CA ILE A 29 -15.67 -5.61 15.34
C ILE A 29 -14.38 -4.84 15.66
N ARG A 30 -14.10 -4.56 16.95
CA ARG A 30 -12.86 -3.90 17.37
C ARG A 30 -11.60 -4.68 16.97
N THR A 31 -11.63 -6.00 17.14
CA THR A 31 -10.50 -6.89 16.78
C THR A 31 -10.30 -6.96 15.26
N ARG A 32 -11.40 -6.96 14.48
CA ARG A 32 -11.30 -6.91 13.01
C ARG A 32 -10.77 -5.55 12.57
N ALA A 33 -11.27 -4.46 13.14
CA ALA A 33 -10.82 -3.11 12.85
C ALA A 33 -9.33 -2.91 13.19
N SER A 34 -8.86 -3.41 14.34
CA SER A 34 -7.45 -3.35 14.72
C SER A 34 -6.55 -4.22 13.84
N LYS A 35 -7.04 -5.37 13.35
CA LYS A 35 -6.31 -6.19 12.36
C LYS A 35 -6.21 -5.54 10.98
N THR A 36 -7.24 -4.81 10.56
CA THR A 36 -7.24 -4.14 9.24
C THR A 36 -6.53 -2.78 9.27
N MET A 37 -6.36 -2.17 10.43
CA MET A 37 -5.59 -0.93 10.55
C MET A 37 -4.12 -1.26 10.80
N PRO A 38 -3.20 -0.83 9.92
CA PRO A 38 -1.79 -1.02 10.17
C PRO A 38 -1.41 -0.29 11.45
N GLN A 39 -0.80 -1.00 12.40
CA GLN A 39 -0.31 -0.41 13.64
C GLN A 39 0.66 0.72 13.30
N MET A 40 0.31 1.93 13.72
CA MET A 40 0.99 3.13 13.23
C MET A 40 2.26 3.45 14.01
N VAL A 41 2.26 3.14 15.30
CA VAL A 41 3.35 3.35 16.25
C VAL A 41 3.32 2.19 17.24
N THR A 42 4.50 1.66 17.57
CA THR A 42 4.67 0.67 18.64
C THR A 42 5.05 1.43 19.90
N LEU A 43 4.17 1.43 20.90
CA LEU A 43 4.43 2.09 22.17
C LEU A 43 5.29 1.19 23.07
N PRO A 44 6.18 1.76 23.90
CA PRO A 44 6.97 1.01 24.86
C PRO A 44 6.10 0.43 25.99
N GLU A 45 6.63 -0.56 26.72
CA GLU A 45 5.94 -1.13 27.88
C GLU A 45 5.91 -0.13 29.05
N LEU A 46 4.76 -0.07 29.73
CA LEU A 46 4.54 0.86 30.85
C LEU A 46 5.35 0.44 32.08
N THR A 47 6.07 1.39 32.64
CA THR A 47 6.87 1.23 33.87
C THR A 47 6.09 1.55 35.14
N GLY A 48 4.95 2.26 35.02
CA GLY A 48 4.06 2.60 36.12
C GLY A 48 4.29 4.00 36.71
N ASP A 49 5.30 4.72 36.21
CA ASP A 49 5.50 6.15 36.48
C ASP A 49 4.90 6.97 35.34
N ALA A 50 3.89 7.78 35.66
CA ALA A 50 3.13 8.53 34.68
C ALA A 50 3.98 9.52 33.88
N GLU A 51 5.01 10.14 34.47
CA GLU A 51 5.86 11.12 33.78
C GLU A 51 6.83 10.41 32.82
N VAL A 52 7.40 9.28 33.26
CA VAL A 52 8.32 8.49 32.45
C VAL A 52 7.60 7.83 31.28
N ASP A 53 6.43 7.25 31.54
CA ASP A 53 5.62 6.56 30.54
C ASP A 53 5.08 7.56 29.50
N SER A 54 4.59 8.73 29.94
CA SER A 54 4.11 9.78 29.02
C SER A 54 5.21 10.28 28.10
N LYS A 55 6.44 10.45 28.62
CA LYS A 55 7.58 10.86 27.81
C LYS A 55 7.95 9.79 26.79
N ALA A 56 8.02 8.53 27.21
CA ALA A 56 8.36 7.40 26.34
C ALA A 56 7.33 7.23 25.20
N ASP A 57 6.05 7.44 25.49
CA ASP A 57 4.97 7.43 24.50
C ASP A 57 5.12 8.56 23.47
N LEU A 58 5.40 9.79 23.92
CA LEU A 58 5.60 10.94 23.04
C LEU A 58 6.83 10.77 22.14
N ASP A 59 7.92 10.23 22.67
CA ASP A 59 9.14 9.94 21.91
C ASP A 59 8.87 8.87 20.82
N ALA A 60 8.15 7.80 21.17
CA ALA A 60 7.76 6.76 20.22
C ALA A 60 6.84 7.29 19.11
N LEU A 61 5.87 8.15 19.46
CA LEU A 61 5.00 8.82 18.49
C LEU A 61 5.80 9.72 17.54
N GLN A 62 6.72 10.53 18.07
CA GLN A 62 7.53 11.44 17.26
C GLN A 62 8.42 10.66 16.28
N GLU A 63 9.02 9.56 16.71
CA GLU A 63 9.84 8.71 15.86
C GLU A 63 8.99 8.07 14.75
N GLY A 64 7.80 7.56 15.07
CA GLY A 64 6.86 7.03 14.07
C GLY A 64 6.48 8.05 12.99
N PHE A 65 6.24 9.31 13.37
CA PHE A 65 5.98 10.38 12.39
C PHE A 65 7.18 10.67 11.49
N ARG A 66 8.39 10.74 12.05
CA ARG A 66 9.61 10.98 11.27
C ARG A 66 9.88 9.85 10.28
N GLN A 67 9.74 8.60 10.70
CA GLN A 67 9.94 7.44 9.82
C GLN A 67 8.94 7.45 8.66
N ARG A 68 7.67 7.79 8.93
CA ARG A 68 6.66 7.92 7.87
C ARG A 68 6.93 9.06 6.93
N ALA A 69 7.33 10.23 7.43
CA ALA A 69 7.68 11.36 6.58
C ALA A 69 8.84 11.00 5.63
N LYS A 70 9.86 10.29 6.14
CA LYS A 70 10.96 9.78 5.30
C LYS A 70 10.48 8.77 4.27
N ALA A 71 9.67 7.79 4.68
CA ALA A 71 9.14 6.78 3.77
C ALA A 71 8.25 7.40 2.67
N GLU A 72 7.47 8.43 3.01
CA GLU A 72 6.66 9.15 2.03
C GLU A 72 7.51 9.95 1.07
N ALA A 73 8.55 10.64 1.56
CA ALA A 73 9.50 11.36 0.72
C ALA A 73 10.20 10.42 -0.28
N SER A 74 10.69 9.25 0.17
CA SER A 74 11.28 8.24 -0.73
C SER A 74 10.28 7.68 -1.74
N ARG A 75 9.00 7.52 -1.36
CA ARG A 75 7.94 7.12 -2.30
C ARG A 75 7.66 8.21 -3.33
N PHE A 76 7.63 9.47 -2.89
CA PHE A 76 7.41 10.63 -3.75
C PHE A 76 8.53 10.75 -4.77
N GLU A 77 9.79 10.67 -4.34
CA GLU A 77 10.96 10.61 -5.21
C GLU A 77 10.83 9.51 -6.25
N LEU A 78 10.58 8.25 -5.85
CA LEU A 78 10.40 7.13 -6.77
C LEU A 78 9.24 7.30 -7.79
N THR A 79 8.19 8.03 -7.42
CA THR A 79 6.96 8.14 -8.24
C THR A 79 6.96 9.37 -9.15
N THR A 80 7.57 10.46 -8.70
CA THR A 80 7.56 11.77 -9.38
C THR A 80 8.85 12.05 -10.12
N ASP A 81 9.93 11.34 -9.78
CA ASP A 81 11.16 11.39 -10.56
C ASP A 81 10.95 10.69 -11.93
N SER A 82 10.67 11.53 -12.92
CA SER A 82 10.50 11.15 -14.31
C SER A 82 11.83 11.22 -15.06
N GLU A 83 12.98 11.17 -14.40
CA GLU A 83 14.29 11.47 -15.03
C GLU A 83 14.86 10.34 -15.89
N TYR A 84 14.30 9.13 -15.84
CA TYR A 84 14.86 7.97 -16.57
C TYR A 84 14.32 7.84 -18.01
N TRP A 85 14.42 8.90 -18.81
CA TRP A 85 14.19 8.84 -20.27
C TRP A 85 15.21 9.66 -21.04
N CYS A 86 15.44 9.27 -22.29
CA CYS A 86 16.19 10.05 -23.26
C CYS A 86 15.38 10.19 -24.55
N ALA A 87 15.62 11.26 -25.30
CA ALA A 87 15.03 11.46 -26.61
C ALA A 87 16.10 11.65 -27.68
N LEU A 88 15.82 11.10 -28.86
CA LEU A 88 16.59 11.34 -30.07
C LEU A 88 15.92 12.44 -30.89
N CYS A 89 16.67 13.49 -31.21
CA CYS A 89 16.18 14.61 -32.00
C CYS A 89 16.64 14.47 -33.45
N PHE A 90 15.68 14.39 -34.37
CA PHE A 90 15.92 14.35 -35.82
C PHE A 90 15.42 15.65 -36.45
N GLN A 91 16.02 16.07 -37.56
CA GLN A 91 15.61 17.28 -38.26
C GLN A 91 14.33 17.07 -39.06
N THR A 92 14.09 15.85 -39.55
CA THR A 92 12.89 15.51 -40.32
C THR A 92 12.25 14.19 -39.85
N ARG A 93 11.00 13.97 -40.26
CA ARG A 93 10.27 12.73 -39.96
C ARG A 93 10.91 11.53 -40.65
N GLU A 94 11.37 11.71 -41.87
CA GLU A 94 11.97 10.65 -42.69
C GLU A 94 13.25 10.14 -42.02
N GLN A 95 14.06 11.03 -41.42
CA GLN A 95 15.26 10.66 -40.69
C GLN A 95 14.94 9.74 -39.49
N LYS A 96 13.95 10.11 -38.65
CA LYS A 96 13.55 9.26 -37.52
C LYS A 96 12.99 7.92 -37.99
N GLU A 97 12.20 7.90 -39.07
CA GLU A 97 11.61 6.67 -39.57
C GLU A 97 12.67 5.71 -40.14
N VAL A 98 13.64 6.22 -40.90
CA VAL A 98 14.74 5.41 -41.43
C VAL A 98 15.57 4.84 -40.27
N PHE A 99 15.87 5.64 -39.25
CA PHE A 99 16.57 5.18 -38.05
C PHE A 99 15.81 4.04 -37.34
N LEU A 100 14.51 4.23 -37.06
CA LEU A 100 13.69 3.24 -36.38
C LEU A 100 13.51 1.96 -37.21
N LYS A 101 13.36 2.06 -38.54
CA LYS A 101 13.26 0.90 -39.43
C LYS A 101 14.57 0.12 -39.51
N ALA A 102 15.72 0.82 -39.53
CA ALA A 102 17.04 0.17 -39.56
C ALA A 102 17.32 -0.67 -38.31
N LEU A 103 16.76 -0.28 -37.16
CA LEU A 103 16.87 -1.01 -35.90
C LEU A 103 15.72 -1.99 -35.63
N ASP A 104 14.77 -2.14 -36.57
CA ASP A 104 13.55 -2.94 -36.38
C ASP A 104 12.76 -2.53 -35.12
N LEU A 105 12.73 -1.22 -34.84
CA LEU A 105 12.04 -0.62 -33.69
C LEU A 105 10.72 0.07 -34.08
N PHE A 106 10.47 0.29 -35.37
CA PHE A 106 9.31 1.03 -35.85
C PHE A 106 7.97 0.41 -35.47
N THR A 107 7.93 -0.91 -35.29
CA THR A 107 6.75 -1.68 -34.83
C THR A 107 6.52 -1.58 -33.32
N HIS A 108 7.55 -1.22 -32.56
CA HIS A 108 7.51 -1.15 -31.09
C HIS A 108 7.16 0.25 -30.57
N GLY A 109 7.27 1.28 -31.41
CA GLY A 109 6.88 2.65 -31.10
C GLY A 109 7.59 3.70 -31.96
N ASP A 110 7.10 4.94 -31.93
CA ASP A 110 7.73 6.08 -32.62
C ASP A 110 8.35 7.10 -31.66
N LYS A 111 7.75 7.28 -30.47
CA LYS A 111 8.16 8.33 -29.51
C LYS A 111 8.62 7.75 -28.16
N TYR A 112 7.93 6.74 -27.66
CA TYR A 112 8.27 6.07 -26.41
C TYR A 112 8.59 4.62 -26.74
N LEU A 113 9.84 4.25 -26.47
CA LEU A 113 10.38 2.92 -26.72
C LEU A 113 10.92 2.37 -25.41
N ASP A 114 10.89 1.05 -25.27
CA ASP A 114 11.57 0.38 -24.17
C ASP A 114 13.09 0.48 -24.37
N GLY A 115 13.77 1.14 -23.42
CA GLY A 115 15.22 1.32 -23.46
C GLY A 115 16.00 0.00 -23.43
N GLN A 116 15.45 -1.06 -22.84
CA GLN A 116 16.08 -2.39 -22.85
C GLN A 116 16.07 -3.00 -24.25
N LEU A 117 14.93 -2.90 -24.94
CA LEU A 117 14.79 -3.35 -26.33
C LEU A 117 15.74 -2.58 -27.24
N VAL A 118 15.83 -1.26 -27.08
CA VAL A 118 16.76 -0.41 -27.85
C VAL A 118 18.20 -0.83 -27.61
N ALA A 119 18.59 -1.08 -26.35
CA ALA A 119 19.94 -1.51 -26.01
C ALA A 119 20.29 -2.88 -26.61
N GLU A 120 19.35 -3.83 -26.61
CA GLU A 120 19.51 -5.13 -27.25
C GLU A 120 19.77 -4.98 -28.76
N ARG A 121 18.98 -4.15 -29.45
CA ARG A 121 19.16 -3.89 -30.90
C ARG A 121 20.50 -3.23 -31.23
N LEU A 122 21.04 -2.44 -30.30
CA LEU A 122 22.35 -1.79 -30.45
C LEU A 122 23.51 -2.66 -29.96
N GLY A 123 23.25 -3.84 -29.37
CA GLY A 123 24.27 -4.71 -28.79
C GLY A 123 24.91 -4.15 -27.51
N ILE A 124 24.22 -3.27 -26.79
CA ILE A 124 24.69 -2.62 -25.57
C ILE A 124 24.25 -3.44 -24.36
N LYS A 125 25.19 -3.75 -23.47
CA LYS A 125 24.87 -4.38 -22.17
C LYS A 125 24.51 -3.30 -21.15
N LEU A 126 23.26 -3.31 -20.70
CA LEU A 126 22.78 -2.42 -19.64
C LEU A 126 23.18 -2.95 -18.25
N PRO A 127 23.43 -2.06 -17.28
CA PRO A 127 23.57 -2.46 -15.88
C PRO A 127 22.24 -2.98 -15.33
N GLU A 128 22.30 -3.87 -14.33
CA GLU A 128 21.09 -4.33 -13.64
C GLU A 128 20.45 -3.15 -12.87
N GLY A 129 19.19 -2.86 -13.18
CA GLY A 129 18.38 -1.89 -12.46
C GLY A 129 17.45 -2.60 -11.49
N HIS A 130 17.54 -2.27 -10.19
CA HIS A 130 16.59 -2.76 -9.19
C HIS A 130 15.67 -1.64 -8.75
N VAL A 131 14.57 -1.43 -9.50
CA VAL A 131 13.51 -0.50 -9.11
C VAL A 131 12.47 -1.26 -8.29
N PRO A 132 12.19 -0.88 -7.04
CA PRO A 132 11.18 -1.55 -6.23
C PRO A 132 9.78 -1.27 -6.80
N TYR A 133 9.30 -2.16 -7.66
CA TYR A 133 7.93 -2.16 -8.14
C TYR A 133 7.04 -2.96 -7.17
N LYS A 134 5.78 -2.54 -7.00
CA LYS A 134 4.77 -3.38 -6.32
C LYS A 134 4.13 -4.29 -7.36
N PRO A 135 4.48 -5.59 -7.43
CA PRO A 135 3.95 -6.51 -8.44
C PRO A 135 2.43 -6.71 -8.29
N ASP A 136 1.91 -6.54 -7.07
CA ASP A 136 0.50 -6.74 -6.77
C ASP A 136 -0.30 -5.46 -7.03
N GLY A 137 -0.61 -5.22 -8.30
CA GLY A 137 -1.80 -4.45 -8.64
C GLY A 137 -3.00 -5.25 -8.14
N LYS A 138 -3.61 -4.86 -7.01
CA LYS A 138 -4.89 -5.43 -6.59
C LYS A 138 -5.91 -5.15 -7.70
N ILE A 139 -6.18 -6.16 -8.54
CA ILE A 139 -7.27 -6.09 -9.50
C ILE A 139 -8.54 -5.99 -8.67
N VAL A 140 -9.20 -4.83 -8.77
CA VAL A 140 -10.48 -4.61 -8.08
C VAL A 140 -11.48 -5.56 -8.73
N LYS A 141 -12.17 -6.41 -7.95
CA LYS A 141 -13.15 -7.37 -8.49
C LYS A 141 -14.19 -6.70 -9.40
N THR A 142 -14.58 -5.47 -9.06
CA THR A 142 -15.49 -4.63 -9.84
C THR A 142 -14.98 -4.35 -11.27
N TRP A 143 -13.66 -4.35 -11.50
CA TRP A 143 -13.08 -4.18 -12.84
C TRP A 143 -13.20 -5.43 -13.72
N LEU A 144 -13.24 -6.63 -13.12
CA LEU A 144 -13.43 -7.89 -13.84
C LEU A 144 -14.88 -8.07 -14.33
N GLU A 145 -15.83 -7.33 -13.76
CA GLU A 145 -17.25 -7.39 -14.13
C GLU A 145 -17.56 -6.63 -15.44
N PHE A 146 -16.62 -5.81 -15.93
CA PHE A 146 -16.76 -5.04 -17.17
C PHE A 146 -16.08 -5.68 -18.38
N THR A 147 -15.48 -6.87 -18.22
CA THR A 147 -14.81 -7.63 -19.30
C THR A 147 -15.69 -8.78 -19.75
#